data_AF-A0A0F9SUI3-F1
#
_entry.id   AF-A0A0F9SUI3-F1
#
_cell.length_a   1.000
_cell.length_b   1.000
_cell.length_c   1.000
_cell.angle_alpha   90.00
_cell.angle_beta   90.00
_cell.angle_gamma   90.00
#
_symmetry.space_group_name_H-M   'P 1'
#
loop_
_entity.id
_entity.type
_entity.pdbx_description
1 polymer ?
#
loop_
_entity_poly.entity_id
_entity_poly.type
_entity_poly.pdbx_seq_one_letter_code
_entity_poly.pdbx_strand_id
1 'polypeptide(L)'
;MKLNLEFSPPFNEVTKNLFDTFEFEKELTLEELIEFFGRTFGEEFLNLVWEKGNKGEFSQFLSIVINGRSYQHDKFLETKLNDGDQIVFIYVYFGG
;
A
#
# COMPACT_ATOMS: atom_id res chain seq x y z
N MET A 1 -15.37 5.96 5.33
CA MET A 1 -14.01 6.41 5.67
C MET A 1 -13.30 6.92 4.42
N LYS A 2 -12.50 7.96 4.56
CA LYS A 2 -11.72 8.60 3.50
C LYS A 2 -10.24 8.38 3.80
N LEU A 3 -9.50 7.82 2.85
CA LEU A 3 -8.06 7.59 2.95
C LEU A 3 -7.32 8.48 1.96
N ASN A 4 -6.25 9.12 2.42
CA ASN A 4 -5.39 9.95 1.57
C ASN A 4 -4.15 9.14 1.21
N LEU A 5 -3.97 8.87 -0.08
CA LEU A 5 -2.91 8.00 -0.59
C LEU A 5 -1.84 8.81 -1.28
N GLU A 6 -0.59 8.46 -1.03
CA GLU A 6 0.56 8.88 -1.81
C GLU A 6 1.28 7.65 -2.36
N PHE A 7 1.50 7.64 -3.67
CA PHE A 7 2.19 6.58 -4.37
C PHE A 7 3.56 7.10 -4.80
N SER A 8 4.62 6.64 -4.16
CA SER A 8 5.98 6.91 -4.63
C SER A 8 6.37 5.90 -5.73
N PRO A 9 7.35 6.21 -6.59
CA PRO A 9 7.83 5.25 -7.57
C PRO A 9 8.26 3.92 -6.93
N PRO A 10 7.92 2.76 -7.55
CA PRO A 10 7.24 2.61 -8.84
C PRO A 10 5.70 2.59 -8.76
N PHE A 11 5.08 2.76 -7.59
CA PHE A 11 3.61 2.65 -7.46
C PHE A 11 2.86 3.70 -8.28
N ASN A 12 3.34 4.95 -8.37
CA ASN A 12 2.72 5.98 -9.20
C ASN A 12 2.72 5.64 -10.69
N GLU A 13 3.66 4.82 -11.16
CA GLU A 13 3.71 4.37 -12.54
C GLU A 13 2.60 3.38 -12.82
N VAL A 14 2.24 2.55 -11.83
CA VAL A 14 1.13 1.59 -11.91
C VAL A 14 -0.21 2.31 -11.72
N THR A 15 -0.34 3.17 -10.72
CA THR A 15 -1.60 3.87 -10.41
C THR A 15 -1.87 5.09 -11.30
N LYS A 16 -0.86 5.54 -12.06
CA LYS A 16 -0.86 6.78 -12.87
C LYS A 16 -1.11 8.07 -12.08
N ASN A 17 -1.07 8.00 -10.74
CA ASN A 17 -1.32 9.10 -9.83
C ASN A 17 -0.21 9.17 -8.77
N LEU A 18 0.22 10.37 -8.39
CA LEU A 18 1.10 10.58 -7.24
C LEU A 18 0.31 10.62 -5.93
N PHE A 19 -0.86 11.26 -5.97
CA PHE A 19 -1.76 11.39 -4.83
C PHE A 19 -3.16 11.00 -5.27
N ASP A 20 -3.88 10.32 -4.40
CA ASP A 20 -5.28 9.98 -4.64
C ASP A 20 -6.05 9.94 -3.33
N THR A 21 -7.37 9.95 -3.43
CA THR A 21 -8.23 9.82 -2.26
C THR A 21 -9.33 8.81 -2.54
N PHE A 22 -9.41 7.80 -1.67
CA PHE A 22 -10.41 6.76 -1.77
C PHE A 22 -11.40 6.86 -0.61
N GLU A 23 -12.68 6.75 -0.95
CA GLU A 23 -13.77 6.68 0.01
C GLU A 23 -14.32 5.25 0.07
N PHE A 24 -14.46 4.73 1.27
CA PHE A 24 -14.95 3.39 1.56
C PHE A 24 -16.14 3.46 2.52
N GLU A 25 -17.11 2.57 2.37
CA GLU A 25 -18.32 2.57 3.22
C GLU A 25 -18.06 2.12 4.66
N LYS A 26 -17.00 1.34 4.89
CA LYS A 26 -16.63 0.76 6.18
C LYS A 26 -15.13 0.91 6.45
N GLU A 27 -14.74 0.72 7.71
CA GLU A 27 -13.35 0.51 8.08
C GLU A 27 -12.79 -0.73 7.39
N LEU A 28 -11.51 -0.68 7.04
CA LEU A 28 -10.78 -1.77 6.40
C LEU A 28 -9.41 -1.96 7.03
N THR A 29 -8.90 -3.18 6.89
CA THR A 29 -7.51 -3.51 7.18
C THR A 29 -6.61 -3.14 6.02
N LEU A 30 -5.30 -3.07 6.27
CA LEU A 30 -4.34 -2.84 5.20
C LEU A 30 -4.34 -3.97 4.16
N GLU A 31 -4.59 -5.22 4.59
CA GLU A 31 -4.79 -6.33 3.65
C GLU A 31 -5.96 -6.06 2.69
N GLU A 32 -7.12 -5.68 3.22
CA GLU A 32 -8.29 -5.34 2.40
C GLU A 32 -8.01 -4.16 1.45
N LEU A 33 -7.20 -3.18 1.87
CA LEU A 33 -6.77 -2.08 1.00
C LEU A 33 -5.92 -2.58 -0.18
N ILE A 34 -4.94 -3.44 0.11
CA ILE A 34 -4.05 -4.02 -0.91
C ILE A 34 -4.85 -4.89 -1.88
N GLU A 35 -5.80 -5.69 -1.38
CA GLU A 35 -6.69 -6.47 -2.24
C GLU A 35 -7.54 -5.58 -3.14
N PHE A 36 -8.08 -4.48 -2.60
CA PHE A 36 -8.81 -3.49 -3.38
C PHE A 36 -7.93 -2.88 -4.48
N PHE A 37 -6.69 -2.52 -4.18
CA PHE A 37 -5.75 -2.01 -5.17
C PHE A 37 -5.32 -3.05 -6.19
N GLY A 38 -5.18 -4.32 -5.82
CA GLY A 38 -4.95 -5.40 -6.78
C GLY A 38 -6.11 -5.56 -7.77
N ARG A 39 -7.36 -5.39 -7.33
CA ARG A 39 -8.54 -5.41 -8.22
C ARG A 39 -8.62 -4.16 -9.10
N THR A 40 -8.21 -3.01 -8.58
CA THR A 40 -8.30 -1.69 -9.25
C THR A 40 -7.18 -1.47 -10.26
N PHE A 41 -5.94 -1.80 -9.90
CA PHE A 41 -4.72 -1.53 -10.68
C PHE A 41 -4.10 -2.79 -11.29
N GLY A 42 -4.60 -3.97 -10.95
CA GLY A 42 -4.16 -5.25 -11.51
C GLY A 42 -2.93 -5.85 -10.86
N GLU A 43 -2.42 -6.91 -11.49
CA GLU A 43 -1.31 -7.72 -10.97
C GLU A 43 0.01 -6.94 -10.84
N GLU A 44 0.21 -5.90 -11.66
CA GLU A 44 1.41 -5.06 -11.56
C GLU A 44 1.55 -4.42 -10.18
N PHE A 45 0.44 -3.97 -9.59
CA PHE A 45 0.44 -3.41 -8.23
C PHE A 45 0.77 -4.50 -7.19
N LEU A 46 0.16 -5.68 -7.34
CA LEU A 46 0.39 -6.80 -6.42
C LEU A 46 1.83 -7.29 -6.47
N ASN A 47 2.47 -7.27 -7.63
CA ASN A 47 3.88 -7.64 -7.79
C ASN A 47 4.84 -6.64 -7.13
N LEU A 48 4.40 -5.40 -6.90
CA LEU A 48 5.11 -4.42 -6.09
C LEU A 48 4.89 -4.61 -4.58
N VAL A 49 3.78 -5.23 -4.19
CA VAL A 49 3.49 -5.47 -2.78
C VAL A 49 4.09 -6.77 -2.28
N TRP A 50 3.97 -7.83 -3.07
CA TRP A 50 4.34 -9.18 -2.68
C TRP A 50 5.66 -9.62 -3.28
N GLU A 51 6.53 -10.20 -2.46
CA GLU A 51 7.77 -10.84 -2.88
C GLU A 51 7.44 -12.02 -3.81
N LYS A 52 7.96 -11.97 -5.04
CA LYS A 52 7.78 -13.01 -6.08
C LYS A 52 6.31 -13.36 -6.37
N GLY A 53 5.37 -12.44 -6.10
CA GLY A 53 3.94 -12.65 -6.31
C GLY A 53 3.28 -13.60 -5.30
N ASN A 54 3.99 -14.02 -4.24
CA ASN A 54 3.41 -14.86 -3.20
C ASN A 54 2.65 -14.00 -2.18
N LYS A 55 1.31 -14.09 -2.19
CA LYS A 55 0.48 -13.40 -1.19
C LYS A 55 0.92 -13.82 0.21
N GLY A 56 1.23 -12.83 1.05
CA GLY A 56 1.63 -13.05 2.44
C GLY A 56 3.14 -12.93 2.69
N GLU A 57 3.97 -12.76 1.66
CA GLU A 57 5.37 -12.34 1.80
C GLU A 57 5.53 -10.93 1.23
N PHE A 58 5.67 -9.90 2.06
CA PHE A 58 5.89 -8.54 1.60
C PHE A 58 7.22 -8.40 0.87
N SER A 59 7.24 -7.57 -0.17
CA SER A 59 8.50 -7.16 -0.79
C SER A 59 9.38 -6.48 0.26
N GLN A 60 10.63 -6.96 0.37
CA GLN A 60 11.63 -6.38 1.28
C GLN A 60 11.95 -4.91 1.00
N PHE A 61 11.62 -4.43 -0.21
CA PHE A 61 11.81 -3.06 -0.62
C PHE A 61 10.59 -2.19 -0.33
N LEU A 62 9.43 -2.77 -0.02
CA LEU A 62 8.22 -2.01 0.26
C LEU A 62 8.21 -1.52 1.71
N SER A 63 8.08 -0.21 1.87
CA SER A 63 7.65 0.42 3.12
C SER A 63 6.29 1.09 2.92
N ILE A 64 5.33 0.71 3.76
CA ILE A 64 4.05 1.41 3.86
C ILE A 64 4.11 2.33 5.07
N VAL A 65 3.82 3.62 4.89
CA VAL A 65 3.81 4.60 5.98
C VAL A 65 2.38 5.02 6.27
N ILE A 66 1.89 4.81 7.48
CA ILE A 66 0.55 5.23 7.92
C ILE A 66 0.72 6.28 9.01
N ASN A 67 0.26 7.52 8.76
CA ASN A 67 0.38 8.66 9.68
C ASN A 67 1.81 8.84 10.23
N GLY A 68 2.82 8.71 9.36
CA GLY A 68 4.23 8.84 9.70
C GLY A 68 4.89 7.62 10.37
N ARG A 69 4.16 6.52 10.58
CA ARG A 69 4.72 5.26 11.08
C ARG A 69 4.97 4.30 9.92
N SER A 70 6.20 3.82 9.79
CA SER A 70 6.60 2.87 8.73
C SER A 70 6.33 1.42 9.14
N TYR A 71 5.89 0.63 8.17
CA TYR A 71 5.50 -0.77 8.27
C TYR A 71 6.21 -1.55 7.14
N GLN A 72 6.99 -2.58 7.50
CA GLN A 72 7.89 -3.31 6.57
C GLN A 72 7.85 -4.86 6.67
N HIS A 73 6.89 -5.47 7.38
CA HIS A 73 6.71 -6.93 7.48
C HIS A 73 5.24 -7.42 7.52
N ASP A 74 4.95 -8.65 7.14
CA ASP A 74 3.57 -9.18 6.98
C ASP A 74 2.64 -9.04 8.20
N LYS A 75 3.20 -9.00 9.42
CA LYS A 75 2.41 -8.85 10.66
C LYS A 75 1.60 -7.56 10.76
N PHE A 76 1.82 -6.59 9.87
CA PHE A 76 1.05 -5.34 9.86
C PHE A 76 -0.22 -5.42 8.99
N LEU A 77 -0.47 -6.50 8.26
CA LEU A 77 -1.63 -6.63 7.37
C LEU A 77 -2.98 -6.45 8.08
N GLU A 78 -3.06 -6.89 9.33
CA GLU A 78 -4.23 -6.75 10.20
C GLU A 78 -4.42 -5.33 10.74
N THR A 79 -3.51 -4.39 10.43
CA THR A 79 -3.62 -3.00 10.86
C THR A 79 -4.91 -2.39 10.33
N LYS A 80 -5.78 -1.99 11.25
CA LYS A 80 -7.01 -1.26 10.93
C LYS A 80 -6.68 0.17 10.51
N LEU A 81 -7.26 0.57 9.39
CA LEU A 81 -7.18 1.92 8.87
C LEU A 81 -8.38 2.72 9.36
N ASN A 82 -8.12 3.97 9.72
CA ASN A 82 -9.11 4.89 10.28
C ASN A 82 -9.44 6.01 9.28
N ASP A 83 -10.59 6.63 9.50
CA ASP A 83 -11.01 7.77 8.69
C ASP A 83 -9.99 8.91 8.76
N GLY A 84 -9.57 9.40 7.60
CA GLY A 84 -8.57 10.47 7.46
C GLY A 84 -7.12 10.00 7.45
N ASP A 85 -6.83 8.71 7.60
CA ASP A 85 -5.45 8.20 7.58
C ASP A 85 -4.72 8.61 6.29
N GLN A 86 -3.46 9.00 6.47
CA GLN A 86 -2.51 9.28 5.40
C GLN A 86 -1.62 8.07 5.20
N ILE A 87 -1.64 7.50 3.99
CA ILE A 87 -0.95 6.26 3.66
C ILE A 87 -0.01 6.52 2.49
N VAL A 88 1.26 6.18 2.65
CA VAL A 88 2.28 6.31 1.62
C VAL A 88 2.84 4.93 1.26
N PHE A 89 2.85 4.60 -0.02
CA PHE A 89 3.51 3.41 -0.56
C PHE A 89 4.86 3.80 -1.16
N ILE A 90 5.96 3.27 -0.59
CA ILE A 90 7.33 3.65 -0.99
C ILE A 90 8.18 2.41 -1.22
N TYR A 91 8.91 2.38 -2.33
CA TYR A 91 10.03 1.47 -2.51
C TYR A 91 11.32 2.07 -1.94
N VAL A 92 11.87 1.45 -0.91
CA VAL A 92 13.13 1.80 -0.28
C VAL A 92 14.26 1.02 -0.96
N TYR A 93 15.00 1.70 -1.84
CA TYR A 93 16.22 1.16 -2.42
C TYR A 93 17.38 1.42 -1.46
N PHE A 94 17.92 0.37 -0.84
CA PHE A 94 19.20 0.47 -0.14
C PHE A 94 20.33 0.44 -1.18
N GLY A 95 20.75 1.63 -1.63
CA GLY A 95 21.91 1.84 -2.49
C GLY A 95 22.98 2.61 -1.73
N GLY A 96 24.00 1.88 -1.27
CA GLY A 96 25.30 2.42 -0.85
C GLY A 96 26.39 2.00 -1.82
#